data_AF-A0A971R3C4-F1
#
_entry.id   AF-A0A971R3C4-F1
#
_cell.length_a   1.000
_cell.length_b   1.000
_cell.length_c   1.000
_cell.angle_alpha   90.00
_cell.angle_beta   90.00
_cell.angle_gamma   90.00
#
_symmetry.space_group_name_H-M   'P 1'
#
loop_
_entity.id
_entity.type
_entity.pdbx_description
1 polymer ?
#
loop_
_entity_poly.entity_id
_entity_poly.type
_entity_poly.pdbx_seq_one_letter_code
_entity_poly.pdbx_strand_id
1 'polypeptide(L)'
;AHYRALSGVEIARALLEKDETNDARGVFRGALPENGNGSFELVEAWENGDNWESDLQTIRNTVLDVIQSSQSDIAFAILSNQSGSEFKIVSYGNRNTLVESVVLTLASSGGAYEFPIFDMAVFTDSYIELQGSARIEGKSGINSISPGSINIVGGGAEITGTIYVGVDGDTHVNPGVNPNNPNQSIYYPEAVVTRTNIWNNTWLDTHPIENLTKTRLYTLPAFPDPPASIVFPTFPVFPEGLHQNGDWNINGSSTLTITQSGDYAKLSVAGSGRLIFDMGGKDLSIRANSLSVGGSGQIEVRGPGTLNLYVEGNTELGGNGVSLINSARFNLYTNGNFSTSSGSNVRLSTVYAKGQTQLKGNLLDLENLYVDSNQSFSTSQNGIVRISSNSLVKTSSVSLSSGTIDFQNGPKQQFEVSGTMSLSGNVIINGIGKGVIRAGTLNIGQGHINLAGGGKLEVYAITDFDMGAGGTLNNGGEVDAVRVSYAGAKSLKLTGNIRFTGIVHIQRADVDVGGSAQINGLVISGGQTVNLTGDQLANVIAVYAPDSTVNIGGSAQVRGAVVSDRLIATGNAKVVYETDIEETFPPELIGLVGGGQGEIDAEIWSR
;
A
#
# COMPACT_ATOMS: atom_id res chain seq x y z
N ALA A 1 -7.99 0.33 24.93
CA ALA A 1 -6.66 0.73 25.41
C ALA A 1 -5.91 1.44 24.29
N HIS A 2 -5.96 0.90 23.06
CA HIS A 2 -5.39 1.50 21.84
C HIS A 2 -5.61 3.01 21.68
N TYR A 3 -6.88 3.43 21.67
CA TYR A 3 -7.24 4.85 21.45
C TYR A 3 -6.58 5.77 22.49
N ARG A 4 -6.47 5.32 23.74
CA ARG A 4 -5.81 6.08 24.82
C ARG A 4 -4.29 6.12 24.63
N ALA A 5 -3.69 5.06 24.12
CA ALA A 5 -2.27 5.06 23.75
C ALA A 5 -1.99 6.05 22.61
N LEU A 6 -2.85 6.07 21.58
CA LEU A 6 -2.79 7.09 20.51
C LEU A 6 -2.99 8.51 21.05
N SER A 7 -3.98 8.72 21.93
CA SER A 7 -4.18 10.03 22.56
C SER A 7 -2.94 10.49 23.32
N GLY A 8 -2.20 9.60 23.99
CA GLY A 8 -0.94 9.96 24.65
C GLY A 8 0.14 10.42 23.68
N VAL A 9 0.18 9.87 22.46
CA VAL A 9 1.09 10.34 21.40
C VAL A 9 0.72 11.75 20.94
N GLU A 10 -0.57 12.00 20.69
CA GLU A 10 -1.05 13.33 20.29
C GLU A 10 -0.82 14.40 21.35
N ILE A 11 -0.99 14.04 22.62
CA ILE A 11 -0.74 14.94 23.75
C ILE A 11 0.75 15.26 23.85
N ALA A 12 1.62 14.25 23.70
CA ALA A 12 3.07 14.45 23.67
C ALA A 12 3.47 15.36 22.50
N ARG A 13 2.89 15.18 21.32
CA ARG A 13 3.13 16.05 20.16
C ARG A 13 2.69 17.50 20.43
N ALA A 14 1.50 17.68 20.99
CA ALA A 14 0.99 19.02 21.33
C ALA A 14 1.84 19.74 22.40
N LEU A 15 2.49 19.01 23.31
CA LEU A 15 3.46 19.59 24.23
C LEU A 15 4.72 20.08 23.50
N LEU A 16 5.20 19.30 22.52
CA LEU A 16 6.38 19.65 21.72
C LEU A 16 6.16 20.82 20.75
N GLU A 17 4.91 21.05 20.34
CA GLU A 17 4.54 22.13 19.40
C GLU A 17 4.39 23.51 20.06
N LYS A 18 4.18 23.57 21.38
CA LYS A 18 3.98 24.85 22.10
C LYS A 18 5.30 25.39 22.63
N ASP A 19 5.57 26.66 22.36
CA ASP A 19 6.79 27.35 22.82
C ASP A 19 7.03 27.23 24.34
N GLU A 20 5.97 27.19 25.14
CA GLU A 20 6.04 27.10 26.61
C GLU A 20 6.37 25.70 27.14
N THR A 21 6.21 24.65 26.32
CA THR A 21 6.37 23.24 26.75
C THR A 21 7.24 22.40 25.82
N ASN A 22 7.87 23.01 24.82
CA ASN A 22 8.67 22.31 23.81
C ASN A 22 9.96 21.68 24.36
N ASP A 23 10.37 22.07 25.57
CA ASP A 23 11.50 21.55 26.32
C ASP A 23 11.14 20.38 27.25
N ALA A 24 9.85 20.04 27.37
CA ALA A 24 9.38 19.00 28.27
C ALA A 24 9.87 17.60 27.83
N ARG A 25 10.71 16.97 28.65
CA ARG A 25 11.18 15.58 28.50
C ARG A 25 10.94 14.82 29.78
N GLY A 26 10.70 13.52 29.65
CA GLY A 26 10.42 12.67 30.80
C GLY A 26 9.17 11.82 30.66
N VAL A 27 8.76 11.24 31.78
CA VAL A 27 7.57 10.39 31.88
C VAL A 27 6.39 11.18 32.43
N PHE A 28 5.28 11.13 31.73
CA PHE A 28 4.03 11.80 32.05
C PHE A 28 2.95 10.78 32.33
N ARG A 29 1.97 11.16 33.15
CA ARG A 29 0.73 10.40 33.32
C ARG A 29 -0.46 11.30 33.51
N GLY A 30 -1.65 10.79 33.19
CA GLY A 30 -2.87 11.54 33.37
C GLY A 30 -4.13 10.73 33.11
N ALA A 31 -5.25 11.37 33.38
CA ALA A 31 -6.57 10.86 33.03
C ALA A 31 -7.15 11.70 31.88
N LEU A 32 -7.83 11.04 30.95
CA LEU A 32 -8.54 11.70 29.87
C LEU A 32 -10.03 11.39 30.01
N PRO A 33 -10.78 12.23 30.75
CA PRO A 33 -12.21 12.05 30.94
C PRO A 33 -12.99 12.23 29.63
N GLU A 34 -14.20 11.68 29.55
CA GLU A 34 -15.03 11.66 28.33
C GLU A 34 -15.39 13.06 27.78
N ASN A 35 -15.24 14.11 28.60
CA ASN A 35 -15.45 15.50 28.19
C ASN A 35 -14.21 16.16 27.56
N GLY A 36 -13.11 15.42 27.39
CA GLY A 36 -11.91 15.85 26.66
C GLY A 36 -10.91 16.70 27.47
N ASN A 37 -11.25 17.15 28.67
CA ASN A 37 -10.35 17.97 29.50
C ASN A 37 -9.49 17.10 30.42
N GLY A 38 -8.38 16.59 29.88
CA GLY A 38 -7.38 15.83 30.64
C GLY A 38 -6.40 16.71 31.43
N SER A 39 -5.86 16.16 32.51
CA SER A 39 -4.75 16.75 33.26
C SER A 39 -3.60 15.75 33.31
N PHE A 40 -2.41 16.22 32.97
CA PHE A 40 -1.19 15.42 32.89
C PHE A 40 -0.13 16.01 33.79
N GLU A 41 0.51 15.16 34.57
CA GLU A 41 1.66 15.52 35.41
C GLU A 41 2.93 14.88 34.88
N LEU A 42 4.05 15.61 35.00
CA LEU A 42 5.39 15.11 34.78
C LEU A 42 5.83 14.34 36.03
N VAL A 43 5.98 13.03 35.90
CA VAL A 43 6.32 12.10 36.98
C VAL A 43 7.82 11.99 37.16
N GLU A 44 8.56 12.04 36.07
CA GLU A 44 10.02 11.96 36.03
C GLU A 44 10.50 12.90 34.93
N ALA A 45 11.39 13.84 35.25
CA ALA A 45 11.94 14.79 34.28
C ALA A 45 13.29 14.28 33.73
N TRP A 46 13.52 14.50 32.45
CA TRP A 46 14.76 14.12 31.75
C TRP A 46 15.41 15.33 31.08
N GLU A 47 16.70 15.25 30.80
CA GLU A 47 17.44 16.20 29.96
C GLU A 47 17.62 15.67 28.53
N ASN A 48 18.14 16.51 27.62
CA ASN A 48 18.46 16.08 26.27
C ASN A 48 19.55 14.99 26.27
N GLY A 49 19.31 13.88 25.57
CA GLY A 49 20.20 12.73 25.52
C GLY A 49 19.92 11.68 26.59
N ASP A 50 19.16 12.01 27.63
CA ASP A 50 18.76 11.04 28.64
C ASP A 50 17.93 9.93 28.00
N ASN A 51 18.28 8.69 28.35
CA ASN A 51 17.61 7.48 27.88
C ASN A 51 17.59 7.28 26.36
N TRP A 52 18.27 8.12 25.58
CA TRP A 52 18.25 8.09 24.13
C TRP A 52 18.86 6.79 23.56
N GLU A 53 19.98 6.37 24.15
CA GLU A 53 20.73 5.15 23.83
C GLU A 53 20.26 3.92 24.64
N SER A 54 19.27 4.09 25.53
CA SER A 54 18.70 2.99 26.28
C SER A 54 17.86 2.08 25.38
N ASP A 55 17.82 0.79 25.70
CA ASP A 55 16.91 -0.16 25.04
C ASP A 55 15.46 0.33 25.19
N LEU A 56 14.70 0.35 24.09
CA LEU A 56 13.28 0.74 24.07
C LEU A 56 12.47 -0.10 25.07
N GLN A 57 12.84 -1.35 25.33
CA GLN A 57 12.17 -2.17 26.34
C GLN A 57 12.34 -1.63 27.76
N THR A 58 13.48 -1.01 28.07
CA THR A 58 13.69 -0.35 29.37
C THR A 58 12.72 0.81 29.54
N ILE A 59 12.57 1.64 28.50
CA ILE A 59 11.64 2.78 28.51
C ILE A 59 10.19 2.32 28.61
N ARG A 60 9.83 1.29 27.84
CA ARG A 60 8.52 0.65 27.90
C ARG A 60 8.18 0.18 29.31
N ASN A 61 9.10 -0.51 29.98
CA ASN A 61 8.90 -0.95 31.36
C ASN A 61 8.71 0.22 32.32
N THR A 62 9.49 1.29 32.18
CA THR A 62 9.32 2.51 33.01
C THR A 62 7.92 3.10 32.85
N VAL A 63 7.44 3.29 31.62
CA VAL A 63 6.10 3.86 31.37
C VAL A 63 4.99 2.89 31.81
N LEU A 64 5.20 1.59 31.64
CA LEU A 64 4.28 0.55 32.08
C LEU A 64 4.13 0.51 33.61
N ASP A 65 5.21 0.64 34.36
CA ASP A 65 5.18 0.71 35.83
C ASP A 65 4.43 1.96 36.30
N VAL A 66 4.56 3.08 35.59
CA VAL A 66 3.85 4.33 35.91
C VAL A 66 2.34 4.19 35.67
N ILE A 67 1.90 3.62 34.54
CA ILE A 67 0.47 3.46 34.27
C ILE A 67 -0.19 2.43 35.20
N GLN A 68 0.55 1.39 35.61
CA GLN A 68 0.05 0.34 36.50
C GLN A 68 0.00 0.79 37.98
N SER A 69 0.96 1.61 38.43
CA SER A 69 1.04 2.06 39.82
C SER A 69 0.07 3.19 40.17
N SER A 70 -0.46 3.90 39.17
CA SER A 70 -1.26 5.13 39.36
C SER A 70 -2.74 5.01 39.01
N GLN A 71 -3.20 3.89 38.43
CA GLN A 71 -4.54 3.77 37.81
C GLN A 71 -4.84 4.87 36.76
N SER A 72 -3.82 5.46 36.15
CA SER A 72 -3.99 6.48 35.10
C SER A 72 -4.56 5.87 33.82
N ASP A 73 -5.27 6.68 33.04
CA ASP A 73 -5.81 6.27 31.74
C ASP A 73 -4.73 6.22 30.66
N ILE A 74 -3.73 7.10 30.80
CA ILE A 74 -2.64 7.30 29.85
C ILE A 74 -1.35 7.55 30.64
N ALA A 75 -0.25 6.94 30.19
CA ALA A 75 1.10 7.35 30.56
C ALA A 75 1.96 7.36 29.30
N PHE A 76 2.84 8.35 29.15
CA PHE A 76 3.74 8.42 28.01
C PHE A 76 5.10 8.98 28.40
N ALA A 77 6.14 8.66 27.65
CA ALA A 77 7.47 9.23 27.80
C ALA A 77 7.84 10.04 26.57
N ILE A 78 8.52 11.17 26.75
CA ILE A 78 9.16 11.97 25.71
C ILE A 78 10.66 11.95 25.95
N LEU A 79 11.41 11.40 25.00
CA LEU A 79 12.87 11.38 24.97
C LEU A 79 13.34 12.30 23.87
N SER A 80 14.56 12.82 23.97
CA SER A 80 15.23 13.44 22.84
C SER A 80 16.71 13.09 22.77
N ASN A 81 17.28 13.18 21.57
CA ASN A 81 18.72 13.06 21.37
C ASN A 81 19.47 14.24 22.02
N GLN A 82 20.80 14.15 22.07
CA GLN A 82 21.65 15.17 22.72
C GLN A 82 21.44 16.59 22.16
N SER A 83 21.12 16.70 20.86
CA SER A 83 20.88 17.99 20.19
C SER A 83 19.47 18.53 20.39
N GLY A 84 18.54 17.76 20.97
CA GLY A 84 17.13 18.12 21.07
C GLY A 84 16.44 18.18 19.70
N SER A 85 17.04 17.57 18.68
CA SER A 85 16.58 17.60 17.30
C SER A 85 15.82 16.34 16.89
N GLU A 86 15.82 15.31 17.73
CA GLU A 86 15.07 14.08 17.51
C GLU A 86 14.40 13.68 18.81
N PHE A 87 13.23 13.07 18.70
CA PHE A 87 12.40 12.68 19.83
C PHE A 87 11.91 11.26 19.67
N LYS A 88 11.73 10.56 20.79
CA LYS A 88 10.99 9.29 20.84
C LYS A 88 9.85 9.46 21.83
N ILE A 89 8.66 9.01 21.44
CA ILE A 89 7.47 8.98 22.27
C ILE A 89 7.08 7.53 22.49
N VAL A 90 6.97 7.12 23.75
CA VAL A 90 6.45 5.80 24.14
C VAL A 90 5.19 6.02 24.94
N SER A 91 4.04 5.63 24.43
CA SER A 91 2.73 5.87 25.04
C SER A 91 2.03 4.58 25.38
N TYR A 92 1.43 4.52 26.57
CA TYR A 92 0.55 3.46 27.04
C TYR A 92 -0.83 4.01 27.33
N GLY A 93 -1.85 3.25 26.93
CA GLY A 93 -3.24 3.51 27.26
C GLY A 93 -3.82 2.37 28.08
N ASN A 94 -4.51 2.68 29.17
CA ASN A 94 -5.22 1.71 29.99
C ASN A 94 -6.73 1.88 29.80
N ARG A 95 -7.48 0.78 29.67
CA ARG A 95 -8.94 0.77 29.82
C ARG A 95 -9.35 -0.46 30.62
N ASN A 96 -9.81 -0.25 31.85
CA ASN A 96 -10.12 -1.30 32.82
C ASN A 96 -8.89 -2.18 33.15
N THR A 97 -8.78 -3.35 32.52
CA THR A 97 -7.70 -4.32 32.71
C THR A 97 -6.82 -4.49 31.47
N LEU A 98 -7.16 -3.85 30.35
CA LEU A 98 -6.42 -3.95 29.10
C LEU A 98 -5.46 -2.75 28.98
N VAL A 99 -4.20 -3.03 28.69
CA VAL A 99 -3.15 -2.03 28.48
C VAL A 99 -2.54 -2.25 27.10
N GLU A 100 -2.40 -1.18 26.33
CA GLU A 100 -1.79 -1.20 24.99
C GLU A 100 -0.77 -0.07 24.85
N SER A 101 0.19 -0.24 23.93
CA SER A 101 1.27 0.73 23.69
C SER A 101 1.38 1.18 22.23
N VAL A 102 1.89 2.39 22.03
CA VAL A 102 2.31 2.96 20.74
C VAL A 102 3.67 3.61 20.93
N VAL A 103 4.57 3.47 19.95
CA VAL A 103 5.87 4.15 19.91
C VAL A 103 5.96 5.00 18.65
N LEU A 104 6.43 6.25 18.78
CA LEU A 104 6.63 7.18 17.68
C LEU A 104 8.03 7.81 17.77
N THR A 105 8.76 7.90 16.66
CA THR A 105 10.04 8.62 16.59
C THR A 105 9.88 9.84 15.68
N LEU A 106 10.30 11.02 16.14
CA LEU A 106 10.21 12.31 15.46
C LEU A 106 11.62 12.88 15.23
N ALA A 107 11.88 13.55 14.11
CA ALA A 107 13.09 14.33 13.90
C ALA A 107 12.71 15.77 13.52
N SER A 108 13.10 16.76 14.33
CA SER A 108 12.98 18.17 13.99
C SER A 108 14.15 18.59 13.09
N SER A 109 13.86 18.76 11.80
CA SER A 109 14.78 19.47 10.90
C SER A 109 14.57 20.97 11.08
N GLY A 110 15.62 21.71 11.43
CA GLY A 110 15.63 23.17 11.59
C GLY A 110 15.46 23.93 10.27
N GLY A 111 14.32 23.74 9.61
CA GLY A 111 13.84 24.50 8.46
C GLY A 111 12.34 24.33 8.43
N ALA A 112 11.60 25.44 8.47
CA ALA A 112 10.15 25.45 8.34
C ALA A 112 9.76 24.99 6.93
N TYR A 113 9.72 23.68 6.69
CA TYR A 113 8.90 23.12 5.65
C TYR A 113 7.47 23.22 6.16
N GLU A 114 6.75 24.24 5.70
CA GLU A 114 5.29 24.17 5.78
C GLU A 114 4.85 23.01 4.91
N PHE A 115 4.18 22.06 5.53
CA PHE A 115 3.52 20.99 4.83
C PHE A 115 2.63 21.55 3.71
N PRO A 116 2.47 20.84 2.59
CA PRO A 116 1.47 21.21 1.60
C PRO A 116 0.10 21.29 2.29
N ILE A 117 -0.45 22.49 2.38
CA ILE A 117 -1.82 22.67 2.87
C ILE A 117 -2.74 22.42 1.68
N PHE A 118 -3.66 21.46 1.81
CA PHE A 118 -4.71 21.21 0.82
C PHE A 118 -5.97 21.98 1.19
N ASP A 119 -5.87 23.29 1.35
CA ASP A 119 -6.98 24.20 1.68
C ASP A 119 -7.71 24.76 0.45
N MET A 120 -7.36 24.29 -0.75
CA MET A 120 -7.85 24.76 -2.04
C MET A 120 -8.19 23.59 -2.97
N ALA A 121 -9.20 23.79 -3.83
CA ALA A 121 -9.49 22.84 -4.92
C ALA A 121 -8.30 22.73 -5.88
N VAL A 122 -7.69 23.88 -6.20
CA VAL A 122 -6.58 23.97 -7.14
C VAL A 122 -5.53 24.91 -6.58
N PHE A 123 -4.28 24.46 -6.58
CA PHE A 123 -3.12 25.32 -6.44
C PHE A 123 -2.15 25.08 -7.59
N THR A 124 -1.68 26.13 -8.24
CA THR A 124 -0.67 26.02 -9.32
C THR A 124 0.52 26.95 -9.09
N ASP A 125 1.68 26.61 -9.65
CA ASP A 125 2.82 27.54 -9.62
C ASP A 125 2.67 28.64 -10.67
N SER A 126 2.40 28.28 -11.93
CA SER A 126 2.57 29.19 -13.07
C SER A 126 1.33 29.50 -13.91
N TYR A 127 0.33 28.61 -13.99
CA TYR A 127 -0.81 28.83 -14.91
C TYR A 127 -2.09 28.04 -14.56
N ILE A 128 -3.25 28.69 -14.67
CA ILE A 128 -4.58 28.09 -14.64
C ILE A 128 -5.35 28.52 -15.90
N GLU A 129 -5.89 27.56 -16.64
CA GLU A 129 -6.78 27.83 -17.76
C GLU A 129 -8.07 27.03 -17.68
N LEU A 130 -9.19 27.73 -17.82
CA LEU A 130 -10.52 27.14 -17.92
C LEU A 130 -11.13 27.50 -19.28
N GLN A 131 -11.51 26.50 -20.07
CA GLN A 131 -12.18 26.70 -21.36
C GLN A 131 -13.54 26.00 -21.42
N GLY A 132 -14.51 26.64 -22.09
CA GLY A 132 -15.84 26.08 -22.34
C GLY A 132 -16.76 26.25 -21.14
N SER A 133 -17.05 25.14 -20.47
CA SER A 133 -17.90 25.04 -19.27
C SER A 133 -17.16 24.41 -18.09
N ALA A 134 -15.83 24.43 -18.10
CA ALA A 134 -15.00 23.86 -17.04
C ALA A 134 -15.17 24.61 -15.71
N ARG A 135 -15.21 23.89 -14.59
CA ARG A 135 -15.51 24.46 -13.26
C ARG A 135 -14.52 24.03 -12.20
N ILE A 136 -14.10 24.98 -11.37
CA ILE A 136 -13.45 24.73 -10.08
C ILE A 136 -14.41 25.16 -8.97
N GLU A 137 -14.90 24.19 -8.21
CA GLU A 137 -15.78 24.40 -7.07
C GLU A 137 -14.97 24.40 -5.77
N GLY A 138 -14.45 25.58 -5.41
CA GLY A 138 -13.59 25.77 -4.24
C GLY A 138 -12.64 26.94 -4.42
N LYS A 139 -11.85 27.22 -3.37
CA LYS A 139 -10.76 28.20 -3.43
C LYS A 139 -9.73 27.74 -4.47
N SER A 140 -9.12 28.70 -5.17
CA SER A 140 -8.04 28.43 -6.13
C SER A 140 -6.86 29.37 -5.88
N GLY A 141 -5.64 28.89 -6.08
CA GLY A 141 -4.43 29.68 -5.84
C GLY A 141 -3.39 29.55 -6.95
N ILE A 142 -2.61 30.61 -7.14
CA ILE A 142 -1.43 30.64 -8.03
C ILE A 142 -0.28 31.43 -7.41
N ASN A 143 0.97 30.97 -7.58
CA ASN A 143 2.15 31.76 -7.17
C ASN A 143 2.47 32.90 -8.15
N SER A 144 2.23 32.69 -9.44
CA SER A 144 2.50 33.67 -10.50
C SER A 144 1.78 35.00 -10.29
N ILE A 145 2.48 36.07 -10.62
CA ILE A 145 1.97 37.44 -10.75
C ILE A 145 1.89 37.88 -12.22
N SER A 146 2.16 36.97 -13.16
CA SER A 146 2.20 37.31 -14.58
C SER A 146 0.79 37.60 -15.09
N PRO A 147 0.60 38.64 -15.93
CA PRO A 147 -0.73 38.97 -16.44
C PRO A 147 -1.38 37.82 -17.21
N GLY A 148 -2.63 37.52 -16.89
CA GLY A 148 -3.40 36.43 -17.51
C GLY A 148 -2.92 35.02 -17.16
N SER A 149 -2.14 34.83 -16.11
CA SER A 149 -1.77 33.49 -15.65
C SER A 149 -2.95 32.69 -15.09
N ILE A 150 -4.06 33.35 -14.75
CA ILE A 150 -5.38 32.71 -14.60
C ILE A 150 -6.26 33.16 -15.76
N ASN A 151 -6.49 32.26 -16.72
CA ASN A 151 -7.25 32.55 -17.93
C ASN A 151 -8.59 31.79 -17.96
N ILE A 152 -9.70 32.52 -17.84
CA ILE A 152 -11.06 31.97 -17.83
C ILE A 152 -11.77 32.35 -19.13
N VAL A 153 -11.99 31.34 -20.00
CA VAL A 153 -12.51 31.50 -21.35
C VAL A 153 -13.80 30.71 -21.55
N GLY A 154 -14.86 31.39 -21.98
CA GLY A 154 -16.16 30.79 -22.27
C GLY A 154 -17.23 31.09 -21.22
N GLY A 155 -18.48 31.15 -21.66
CA GLY A 155 -19.60 31.62 -20.83
C GLY A 155 -19.93 30.72 -19.64
N GLY A 156 -19.55 29.43 -19.68
CA GLY A 156 -19.82 28.46 -18.62
C GLY A 156 -18.67 28.24 -17.64
N ALA A 157 -17.47 28.73 -17.95
CA ALA A 157 -16.27 28.50 -17.17
C ALA A 157 -16.31 29.28 -15.85
N GLU A 158 -15.94 28.66 -14.73
CA GLU A 158 -16.12 29.27 -13.40
C GLU A 158 -15.16 28.74 -12.34
N ILE A 159 -14.67 29.63 -11.48
CA ILE A 159 -14.07 29.29 -10.20
C ILE A 159 -15.02 29.85 -9.16
N THR A 160 -15.62 29.04 -8.29
CA THR A 160 -16.70 29.50 -7.40
C THR A 160 -16.23 30.04 -6.05
N GLY A 161 -14.97 29.80 -5.69
CA GLY A 161 -14.37 30.28 -4.44
C GLY A 161 -13.48 31.50 -4.64
N THR A 162 -12.86 31.96 -3.54
CA THR A 162 -11.83 32.99 -3.58
C THR A 162 -10.66 32.56 -4.48
N ILE A 163 -10.21 33.50 -5.32
CA ILE A 163 -9.04 33.34 -6.18
C ILE A 163 -7.85 34.03 -5.49
N TYR A 164 -6.84 33.26 -5.14
CA TYR A 164 -5.60 33.77 -4.56
C TYR A 164 -4.54 33.92 -5.65
N VAL A 165 -4.04 35.14 -5.84
CA VAL A 165 -2.94 35.46 -6.76
C VAL A 165 -1.64 35.62 -5.97
N GLY A 166 -0.48 35.65 -6.63
CA GLY A 166 0.81 35.85 -5.96
C GLY A 166 0.83 37.07 -5.03
N VAL A 167 1.79 37.11 -4.08
CA VAL A 167 1.84 38.07 -2.95
C VAL A 167 1.65 39.54 -3.35
N ASP A 168 2.11 39.91 -4.56
CA ASP A 168 2.00 41.27 -5.11
C ASP A 168 1.28 41.30 -6.49
N GLY A 169 0.52 40.25 -6.81
CA GLY A 169 -0.26 40.17 -8.05
C GLY A 169 -1.38 41.21 -8.09
N ASP A 170 -1.65 41.76 -9.26
CA ASP A 170 -2.80 42.64 -9.47
C ASP A 170 -4.11 41.84 -9.29
N THR A 171 -4.90 42.24 -8.28
CA THR A 171 -6.16 41.61 -7.86
C THR A 171 -7.37 42.06 -8.65
N HIS A 172 -7.20 42.86 -9.70
CA HIS A 172 -8.28 43.12 -10.64
C HIS A 172 -8.52 41.91 -11.56
N VAL A 173 -9.67 41.91 -12.24
CA VAL A 173 -9.94 41.05 -13.39
C VAL A 173 -9.83 41.87 -14.66
N ASN A 174 -9.24 41.29 -15.72
CA ASN A 174 -9.12 41.95 -17.02
C ASN A 174 -10.04 41.30 -18.09
N PRO A 175 -10.94 42.07 -18.72
CA PRO A 175 -11.34 43.45 -18.35
C PRO A 175 -12.19 43.49 -17.06
N GLY A 176 -12.11 44.61 -16.33
CA GLY A 176 -12.89 44.94 -15.13
C GLY A 176 -14.18 45.74 -15.41
N VAL A 177 -14.96 46.11 -14.38
CA VAL A 177 -16.13 47.01 -14.48
C VAL A 177 -15.81 48.42 -14.03
N ASN A 178 -16.36 49.41 -14.73
CA ASN A 178 -16.43 50.77 -14.20
C ASN A 178 -17.46 50.86 -13.05
N PRO A 179 -17.06 51.17 -11.81
CA PRO A 179 -17.98 51.25 -10.66
C PRO A 179 -19.13 52.26 -10.86
N ASN A 180 -18.90 53.29 -11.67
CA ASN A 180 -19.88 54.33 -11.96
C ASN A 180 -20.75 54.04 -13.19
N ASN A 181 -20.34 53.06 -14.02
CA ASN A 181 -21.08 52.65 -15.20
C ASN A 181 -20.89 51.14 -15.45
N PRO A 182 -21.74 50.28 -14.86
CA PRO A 182 -21.66 48.82 -14.96
C PRO A 182 -21.60 48.24 -16.38
N ASN A 183 -22.00 49.02 -17.40
CA ASN A 183 -21.98 48.62 -18.80
C ASN A 183 -20.67 48.97 -19.52
N GLN A 184 -19.69 49.56 -18.83
CA GLN A 184 -18.40 49.94 -19.38
C GLN A 184 -17.27 49.08 -18.79
N SER A 185 -16.50 48.44 -19.67
CA SER A 185 -15.29 47.69 -19.30
C SER A 185 -14.09 48.61 -19.03
N ILE A 186 -13.30 48.29 -18.01
CA ILE A 186 -11.98 48.91 -17.73
C ILE A 186 -10.89 47.88 -18.00
N TYR A 187 -9.80 48.28 -18.63
CA TYR A 187 -8.68 47.38 -18.93
C TYR A 187 -7.63 47.44 -17.82
N TYR A 188 -7.27 46.28 -17.27
CA TYR A 188 -6.23 46.12 -16.27
C TYR A 188 -5.12 45.23 -16.89
N PRO A 189 -4.16 45.81 -17.63
CA PRO A 189 -3.16 45.04 -18.38
C PRO A 189 -2.31 44.12 -17.51
N GLU A 190 -2.13 44.48 -16.23
CA GLU A 190 -1.29 43.74 -15.28
C GLU A 190 -2.09 42.70 -14.47
N ALA A 191 -3.41 42.63 -14.65
CA ALA A 191 -4.27 41.70 -13.92
C ALA A 191 -3.84 40.25 -14.14
N VAL A 192 -3.65 39.53 -13.04
CA VAL A 192 -3.32 38.10 -13.05
C VAL A 192 -4.48 37.29 -13.62
N VAL A 193 -5.72 37.73 -13.37
CA VAL A 193 -6.94 37.07 -13.83
C VAL A 193 -7.47 37.72 -15.10
N THR A 194 -7.61 36.94 -16.17
CA THR A 194 -8.31 37.34 -17.40
C THR A 194 -9.61 36.58 -17.55
N ARG A 195 -10.69 37.29 -17.88
CA ARG A 195 -11.99 36.65 -18.13
C ARG A 195 -12.75 37.31 -19.27
N THR A 196 -13.09 36.53 -20.28
CA THR A 196 -13.80 37.03 -21.47
C THR A 196 -15.32 36.83 -21.36
N ASN A 197 -16.09 37.68 -22.04
CA ASN A 197 -17.56 37.58 -22.18
C ASN A 197 -18.35 37.58 -20.85
N ILE A 198 -17.99 38.44 -19.89
CA ILE A 198 -18.71 38.61 -18.62
C ILE A 198 -19.52 39.89 -18.49
N TRP A 199 -20.65 39.77 -17.79
CA TRP A 199 -21.33 40.88 -17.11
C TRP A 199 -20.70 41.02 -15.72
N ASN A 200 -19.77 41.95 -15.60
CA ASN A 200 -18.74 41.89 -14.56
C ASN A 200 -19.18 42.58 -13.23
N ASN A 201 -20.34 43.23 -13.19
CA ASN A 201 -20.78 44.06 -12.06
C ASN A 201 -21.22 43.28 -10.81
N THR A 202 -21.43 41.97 -10.90
CA THR A 202 -21.77 41.08 -9.78
C THR A 202 -20.82 39.90 -9.64
N TRP A 203 -19.90 39.70 -10.60
CA TRP A 203 -19.04 38.53 -10.62
C TRP A 203 -17.96 38.60 -9.53
N LEU A 204 -17.37 39.78 -9.31
CA LEU A 204 -16.37 39.98 -8.27
C LEU A 204 -16.94 39.87 -6.85
N ASP A 205 -18.23 40.17 -6.66
CA ASP A 205 -18.89 40.03 -5.34
C ASP A 205 -18.99 38.58 -4.88
N THR A 206 -19.04 37.64 -5.83
CA THR A 206 -19.12 36.20 -5.56
C THR A 206 -17.80 35.46 -5.78
N HIS A 207 -16.80 36.14 -6.34
CA HIS A 207 -15.49 35.59 -6.70
C HIS A 207 -14.36 36.56 -6.32
N PRO A 208 -14.14 36.79 -5.01
CA PRO A 208 -13.11 37.72 -4.56
C PRO A 208 -11.73 37.28 -5.05
N ILE A 209 -10.91 38.26 -5.43
CA ILE A 209 -9.52 38.06 -5.81
C ILE A 209 -8.65 38.69 -4.71
N GLU A 210 -7.79 37.88 -4.10
CA GLU A 210 -6.95 38.26 -2.96
C GLU A 210 -5.50 37.87 -3.22
N ASN A 211 -4.54 38.56 -2.59
CA ASN A 211 -3.16 38.13 -2.61
C ASN A 211 -2.93 36.98 -1.62
N LEU A 212 -2.08 36.04 -1.99
CA LEU A 212 -1.46 35.12 -1.05
C LEU A 212 -0.67 35.92 0.00
N THR A 213 -0.70 35.47 1.25
CA THR A 213 0.10 36.09 2.32
C THR A 213 1.60 35.82 2.16
N LYS A 214 1.95 34.76 1.43
CA LYS A 214 3.30 34.36 1.04
C LYS A 214 3.25 33.37 -0.13
N THR A 215 4.36 33.27 -0.88
CA THR A 215 4.57 32.21 -1.86
C THR A 215 4.45 30.85 -1.20
N ARG A 216 3.73 29.91 -1.82
CA ARG A 216 3.62 28.54 -1.35
C ARG A 216 4.52 27.63 -2.18
N LEU A 217 5.39 26.87 -1.53
CA LEU A 217 6.28 25.95 -2.22
C LEU A 217 5.77 24.51 -2.03
N TYR A 218 5.41 23.86 -3.13
CA TYR A 218 5.06 22.45 -3.16
C TYR A 218 6.19 21.71 -3.88
N THR A 219 6.88 20.81 -3.17
CA THR A 219 8.00 20.02 -3.75
C THR A 219 7.56 18.59 -3.99
N LEU A 220 8.03 17.96 -5.06
CA LEU A 220 7.79 16.53 -5.25
C LEU A 220 8.41 15.71 -4.08
N PRO A 221 7.68 14.78 -3.45
CA PRO A 221 8.23 13.92 -2.41
C PRO A 221 9.36 13.03 -2.96
N ALA A 222 10.26 12.61 -2.08
CA ALA A 222 11.29 11.63 -2.45
C ALA A 222 10.63 10.33 -2.93
N PHE A 223 11.06 9.85 -4.09
CA PHE A 223 10.62 8.55 -4.59
C PHE A 223 11.17 7.43 -3.70
N PRO A 224 10.36 6.47 -3.23
CA PRO A 224 10.79 5.47 -2.28
C PRO A 224 11.84 4.52 -2.87
N ASP A 225 12.74 4.04 -2.02
CA ASP A 225 13.67 2.97 -2.38
C ASP A 225 12.93 1.65 -2.65
N PRO A 226 13.48 0.75 -3.49
CA PRO A 226 12.89 -0.57 -3.68
C PRO A 226 12.81 -1.34 -2.35
N PRO A 227 11.71 -2.10 -2.11
CA PRO A 227 11.62 -2.97 -0.95
C PRO A 227 12.79 -3.95 -0.87
N ALA A 228 13.20 -4.29 0.36
CA ALA A 228 14.26 -5.27 0.61
C ALA A 228 13.93 -6.63 -0.04
N SER A 229 14.98 -7.32 -0.52
CA SER A 229 14.83 -8.67 -1.07
C SER A 229 14.26 -9.65 -0.04
N ILE A 230 13.55 -10.67 -0.54
CA ILE A 230 12.93 -11.69 0.30
C ILE A 230 13.99 -12.46 1.10
N VAL A 231 13.78 -12.60 2.41
CA VAL A 231 14.55 -13.48 3.29
C VAL A 231 13.79 -14.79 3.47
N PHE A 232 14.29 -15.84 2.84
CA PHE A 232 13.73 -17.18 2.96
C PHE A 232 14.23 -17.90 4.22
N PRO A 233 13.43 -18.83 4.78
CA PRO A 233 13.97 -19.88 5.63
C PRO A 233 15.07 -20.66 4.90
N THR A 234 16.03 -21.19 5.64
CA THR A 234 17.10 -22.03 5.09
C THR A 234 16.50 -23.26 4.41
N PHE A 235 16.83 -23.48 3.14
CA PHE A 235 16.48 -24.72 2.45
C PHE A 235 17.23 -25.88 3.12
N PRO A 236 16.55 -26.97 3.50
CA PRO A 236 17.17 -28.01 4.31
C PRO A 236 18.25 -28.77 3.53
N VAL A 237 19.30 -29.18 4.24
CA VAL A 237 20.24 -30.17 3.74
C VAL A 237 19.54 -31.54 3.77
N PHE A 238 19.56 -32.25 2.65
CA PHE A 238 18.86 -33.52 2.54
C PHE A 238 19.57 -34.60 3.39
N PRO A 239 18.82 -35.48 4.08
CA PRO A 239 19.40 -36.49 4.95
C PRO A 239 20.22 -37.52 4.16
N GLU A 240 21.32 -37.95 4.76
CA GLU A 240 22.19 -39.03 4.27
C GLU A 240 22.08 -40.28 5.17
N GLY A 241 22.58 -41.42 4.68
CA GLY A 241 22.61 -42.67 5.45
C GLY A 241 21.26 -43.36 5.65
N LEU A 242 20.22 -42.92 4.93
CA LEU A 242 18.91 -43.56 4.93
C LEU A 242 18.95 -44.92 4.21
N HIS A 243 18.07 -45.83 4.61
CA HIS A 243 17.96 -47.15 3.97
C HIS A 243 17.53 -47.00 2.50
N GLN A 244 18.28 -47.64 1.59
CA GLN A 244 18.07 -47.56 0.15
C GLN A 244 16.98 -48.54 -0.31
N ASN A 245 15.88 -48.03 -0.85
CA ASN A 245 14.71 -48.82 -1.25
C ASN A 245 14.52 -48.94 -2.78
N GLY A 246 15.30 -48.23 -3.59
CA GLY A 246 15.22 -48.26 -5.06
C GLY A 246 13.94 -47.62 -5.62
N ASP A 247 13.44 -48.15 -6.74
CA ASP A 247 12.25 -47.64 -7.44
C ASP A 247 10.96 -48.29 -6.92
N TRP A 248 10.01 -47.48 -6.48
CA TRP A 248 8.70 -47.94 -6.03
C TRP A 248 7.59 -47.44 -6.96
N ASN A 249 6.90 -48.41 -7.57
CA ASN A 249 5.81 -48.18 -8.52
C ASN A 249 4.51 -48.77 -7.96
N ILE A 250 3.67 -47.91 -7.37
CA ILE A 250 2.35 -48.25 -6.85
C ILE A 250 1.33 -48.02 -7.97
N ASN A 251 0.79 -49.08 -8.57
CA ASN A 251 -0.14 -48.99 -9.71
C ASN A 251 -1.35 -49.92 -9.52
N GLY A 252 -2.34 -49.82 -10.41
CA GLY A 252 -3.61 -50.55 -10.31
C GLY A 252 -4.36 -50.10 -9.06
N SER A 253 -4.82 -51.04 -8.24
CA SER A 253 -5.49 -50.74 -6.95
C SER A 253 -4.62 -51.11 -5.74
N SER A 254 -3.30 -51.17 -5.92
CA SER A 254 -2.36 -51.54 -4.86
C SER A 254 -2.26 -50.48 -3.76
N THR A 255 -2.00 -50.91 -2.53
CA THR A 255 -1.72 -50.02 -1.39
C THR A 255 -0.34 -50.35 -0.82
N LEU A 256 0.43 -49.32 -0.51
CA LEU A 256 1.74 -49.45 0.13
C LEU A 256 1.81 -48.53 1.36
N THR A 257 2.32 -49.05 2.48
CA THR A 257 2.48 -48.30 3.72
C THR A 257 3.95 -48.19 4.10
N ILE A 258 4.43 -46.96 4.32
CA ILE A 258 5.76 -46.63 4.81
C ILE A 258 5.66 -46.19 6.28
N THR A 259 6.42 -46.85 7.14
CA THR A 259 6.45 -46.60 8.59
C THR A 259 7.84 -46.21 9.11
N GLN A 260 8.83 -46.09 8.22
CA GLN A 260 10.23 -45.82 8.52
C GLN A 260 10.83 -44.85 7.51
N SER A 261 11.80 -44.05 7.96
CA SER A 261 12.59 -43.18 7.09
C SER A 261 13.36 -43.99 6.05
N GLY A 262 13.56 -43.44 4.85
CA GLY A 262 14.14 -44.18 3.74
C GLY A 262 14.51 -43.30 2.55
N ASP A 263 15.41 -43.81 1.72
CA ASP A 263 15.83 -43.23 0.44
C ASP A 263 15.25 -44.04 -0.73
N TYR A 264 14.77 -43.34 -1.75
CA TYR A 264 14.03 -43.91 -2.88
C TYR A 264 14.54 -43.32 -4.19
N ALA A 265 14.94 -44.17 -5.13
CA ALA A 265 15.30 -43.70 -6.46
C ALA A 265 14.09 -43.09 -7.19
N LYS A 266 12.88 -43.62 -6.94
CA LYS A 266 11.63 -43.08 -7.50
C LYS A 266 10.43 -43.48 -6.65
N LEU A 267 9.54 -42.52 -6.40
CA LEU A 267 8.20 -42.78 -5.86
C LEU A 267 7.14 -42.46 -6.91
N SER A 268 6.50 -43.50 -7.46
CA SER A 268 5.46 -43.36 -8.50
C SER A 268 4.15 -43.97 -8.03
N VAL A 269 3.07 -43.18 -8.02
CA VAL A 269 1.70 -43.62 -7.73
C VAL A 269 0.84 -43.39 -8.97
N ALA A 270 0.23 -44.44 -9.50
CA ALA A 270 -0.59 -44.42 -10.71
C ALA A 270 -1.83 -45.31 -10.56
N GLY A 271 -2.72 -45.31 -11.56
CA GLY A 271 -3.98 -46.04 -11.48
C GLY A 271 -4.83 -45.54 -10.32
N SER A 272 -5.40 -46.44 -9.52
CA SER A 272 -6.05 -46.15 -8.23
C SER A 272 -5.15 -46.50 -7.04
N GLY A 273 -3.84 -46.47 -7.24
CA GLY A 273 -2.85 -46.85 -6.24
C GLY A 273 -2.84 -45.90 -5.04
N ARG A 274 -2.49 -46.41 -3.86
CA ARG A 274 -2.48 -45.63 -2.61
C ARG A 274 -1.16 -45.77 -1.87
N LEU A 275 -0.49 -44.65 -1.64
CA LEU A 275 0.73 -44.56 -0.84
C LEU A 275 0.41 -43.96 0.52
N ILE A 276 0.65 -44.71 1.59
CA ILE A 276 0.36 -44.31 2.97
C ILE A 276 1.69 -44.10 3.70
N PHE A 277 1.90 -42.92 4.26
CA PHE A 277 2.93 -42.68 5.26
C PHE A 277 2.28 -42.75 6.64
N ASP A 278 2.60 -43.79 7.41
CA ASP A 278 2.09 -43.97 8.76
C ASP A 278 3.20 -43.68 9.76
N MET A 279 3.09 -42.51 10.38
CA MET A 279 4.11 -41.97 11.26
C MET A 279 4.11 -42.65 12.64
N GLY A 280 2.99 -43.23 13.08
CA GLY A 280 2.91 -43.89 14.38
C GLY A 280 3.36 -43.03 15.57
N GLY A 281 3.27 -41.69 15.47
CA GLY A 281 3.67 -40.75 16.51
C GLY A 281 5.13 -40.23 16.44
N LYS A 282 5.91 -40.58 15.42
CA LYS A 282 7.29 -40.09 15.21
C LYS A 282 7.42 -39.36 13.88
N ASP A 283 8.47 -38.57 13.71
CA ASP A 283 8.76 -37.93 12.43
C ASP A 283 9.37 -38.94 11.43
N LEU A 284 9.01 -38.79 10.16
CA LEU A 284 9.60 -39.56 9.05
C LEU A 284 10.39 -38.64 8.13
N SER A 285 11.60 -39.08 7.76
CA SER A 285 12.43 -38.42 6.76
C SER A 285 12.52 -39.31 5.53
N ILE A 286 12.01 -38.82 4.42
CA ILE A 286 11.98 -39.55 3.15
C ILE A 286 12.79 -38.75 2.14
N ARG A 287 13.80 -39.37 1.55
CA ARG A 287 14.54 -38.81 0.41
C ARG A 287 14.07 -39.52 -0.86
N ALA A 288 13.88 -38.77 -1.94
CA ALA A 288 13.57 -39.35 -3.23
C ALA A 288 14.23 -38.58 -4.38
N ASN A 289 14.64 -39.25 -5.46
CA ASN A 289 15.08 -38.50 -6.66
C ASN A 289 13.90 -37.88 -7.41
N SER A 290 12.73 -38.51 -7.38
CA SER A 290 11.50 -37.98 -7.97
C SER A 290 10.23 -38.51 -7.31
N LEU A 291 9.19 -37.70 -7.33
CA LEU A 291 7.83 -38.05 -6.88
C LEU A 291 6.83 -37.77 -8.00
N SER A 292 6.02 -38.76 -8.38
CA SER A 292 4.96 -38.59 -9.38
C SER A 292 3.68 -39.29 -8.94
N VAL A 293 2.58 -38.55 -8.89
CA VAL A 293 1.22 -39.07 -8.61
C VAL A 293 0.31 -38.76 -9.78
N GLY A 294 -0.26 -39.79 -10.42
CA GLY A 294 -1.14 -39.65 -11.58
C GLY A 294 -2.30 -40.64 -11.57
N GLY A 295 -3.14 -40.60 -12.63
CA GLY A 295 -4.38 -41.38 -12.68
C GLY A 295 -5.37 -40.94 -11.59
N SER A 296 -5.87 -41.89 -10.80
CA SER A 296 -6.63 -41.67 -9.57
C SER A 296 -5.79 -42.00 -8.32
N GLY A 297 -4.47 -41.94 -8.43
CA GLY A 297 -3.55 -42.23 -7.34
C GLY A 297 -3.72 -41.27 -6.16
N GLN A 298 -3.39 -41.72 -4.95
CA GLN A 298 -3.53 -40.94 -3.73
C GLN A 298 -2.34 -41.12 -2.78
N ILE A 299 -1.95 -40.03 -2.11
CA ILE A 299 -1.08 -40.06 -0.93
C ILE A 299 -1.90 -39.78 0.33
N GLU A 300 -1.69 -40.58 1.36
CA GLU A 300 -2.28 -40.39 2.69
C GLU A 300 -1.16 -40.31 3.74
N VAL A 301 -1.17 -39.26 4.57
CA VAL A 301 -0.21 -39.10 5.67
C VAL A 301 -0.97 -39.18 6.99
N ARG A 302 -0.62 -40.17 7.82
CA ARG A 302 -1.28 -40.46 9.10
C ARG A 302 -0.40 -40.07 10.27
N GLY A 303 -0.91 -39.19 11.11
CA GLY A 303 -0.24 -38.68 12.30
C GLY A 303 -0.66 -39.37 13.60
N PRO A 304 -0.21 -38.83 14.75
CA PRO A 304 0.56 -37.58 14.89
C PRO A 304 2.02 -37.72 14.40
N GLY A 305 2.68 -36.57 14.15
CA GLY A 305 4.07 -36.49 13.66
C GLY A 305 4.22 -35.60 12.42
N THR A 306 5.45 -35.44 11.96
CA THR A 306 5.81 -34.68 10.75
C THR A 306 6.49 -35.58 9.71
N LEU A 307 5.93 -35.59 8.50
CA LEU A 307 6.59 -36.13 7.32
C LEU A 307 7.44 -35.03 6.68
N ASN A 308 8.74 -35.25 6.59
CA ASN A 308 9.65 -34.43 5.80
C ASN A 308 10.05 -35.21 4.54
N LEU A 309 9.56 -34.78 3.38
CA LEU A 309 9.91 -35.36 2.08
C LEU A 309 10.86 -34.44 1.33
N TYR A 310 12.04 -34.95 1.03
CA TYR A 310 13.12 -34.28 0.33
C TYR A 310 13.23 -34.87 -1.07
N VAL A 311 12.94 -34.08 -2.11
CA VAL A 311 12.95 -34.51 -3.51
C VAL A 311 14.06 -33.80 -4.28
N GLU A 312 15.01 -34.55 -4.83
CA GLU A 312 16.15 -33.97 -5.58
C GLU A 312 15.73 -33.41 -6.93
N GLY A 313 14.93 -34.16 -7.66
CA GLY A 313 14.40 -33.80 -8.96
C GLY A 313 13.01 -33.20 -8.86
N ASN A 314 12.13 -33.67 -9.75
CA ASN A 314 10.79 -33.12 -9.91
C ASN A 314 9.77 -33.80 -8.98
N THR A 315 8.80 -32.99 -8.55
CA THR A 315 7.63 -33.42 -7.81
C THR A 315 6.35 -33.07 -8.58
N GLU A 316 5.54 -34.07 -8.87
CA GLU A 316 4.25 -33.94 -9.54
C GLU A 316 3.16 -34.58 -8.68
N LEU A 317 2.26 -33.76 -8.12
CA LEU A 317 1.14 -34.22 -7.29
C LEU A 317 -0.18 -34.10 -8.04
N GLY A 318 -0.63 -35.22 -8.59
CA GLY A 318 -1.90 -35.33 -9.28
C GLY A 318 -2.89 -36.31 -8.65
N GLY A 319 -3.78 -36.84 -9.48
CA GLY A 319 -4.81 -37.81 -9.10
C GLY A 319 -5.76 -37.30 -8.04
N ASN A 320 -6.12 -38.17 -7.08
CA ASN A 320 -6.99 -37.84 -5.96
C ASN A 320 -6.29 -36.96 -4.90
N GLY A 321 -4.99 -36.69 -5.08
CA GLY A 321 -4.22 -35.71 -4.33
C GLY A 321 -3.63 -36.26 -3.03
N VAL A 322 -3.51 -35.38 -2.02
CA VAL A 322 -2.81 -35.63 -0.76
C VAL A 322 -3.72 -35.29 0.42
N SER A 323 -3.91 -36.26 1.32
CA SER A 323 -4.71 -36.09 2.55
C SER A 323 -3.87 -36.25 3.81
N LEU A 324 -4.03 -35.32 4.76
CA LEU A 324 -3.44 -35.37 6.10
C LEU A 324 -4.51 -35.82 7.10
N ILE A 325 -4.19 -36.79 7.95
CA ILE A 325 -5.11 -37.40 8.92
C ILE A 325 -4.44 -37.43 10.31
N ASN A 326 -5.24 -37.34 11.38
CA ASN A 326 -4.77 -37.42 12.78
C ASN A 326 -3.68 -36.39 13.10
N SER A 327 -3.91 -35.13 12.74
CA SER A 327 -2.98 -34.01 12.98
C SER A 327 -1.58 -34.21 12.37
N ALA A 328 -1.48 -34.99 11.29
CA ALA A 328 -0.25 -35.11 10.52
C ALA A 328 0.19 -33.75 9.96
N ARG A 329 1.51 -33.51 9.99
CA ARG A 329 2.15 -32.45 9.21
C ARG A 329 2.92 -33.04 8.05
N PHE A 330 2.95 -32.34 6.93
CA PHE A 330 3.68 -32.76 5.74
C PHE A 330 4.44 -31.58 5.14
N ASN A 331 5.76 -31.60 5.31
CA ASN A 331 6.69 -30.70 4.65
C ASN A 331 7.28 -31.34 3.41
N LEU A 332 7.20 -30.65 2.29
CA LEU A 332 7.76 -31.05 1.00
C LEU A 332 8.83 -30.05 0.58
N TYR A 333 10.05 -30.54 0.40
CA TYR A 333 11.20 -29.78 -0.07
C TYR A 333 11.63 -30.35 -1.42
N THR A 334 11.55 -29.57 -2.50
CA THR A 334 11.89 -30.04 -3.84
C THR A 334 12.93 -29.14 -4.48
N ASN A 335 14.06 -29.73 -4.87
CA ASN A 335 15.15 -29.01 -5.51
C ASN A 335 14.91 -28.81 -7.03
N GLY A 336 14.12 -29.67 -7.67
CA GLY A 336 13.63 -29.47 -9.03
C GLY A 336 12.25 -28.80 -9.11
N ASN A 337 11.50 -29.10 -10.18
CA ASN A 337 10.20 -28.49 -10.45
C ASN A 337 9.12 -29.05 -9.52
N PHE A 338 8.21 -28.18 -9.09
CA PHE A 338 6.99 -28.55 -8.37
C PHE A 338 5.77 -28.31 -9.25
N SER A 339 4.93 -29.33 -9.41
CA SER A 339 3.63 -29.14 -10.04
C SER A 339 2.52 -29.92 -9.37
N THR A 340 1.32 -29.37 -9.42
CA THR A 340 0.09 -30.08 -9.08
C THR A 340 -0.82 -30.19 -10.31
N SER A 341 -1.69 -31.21 -10.33
CA SER A 341 -2.54 -31.50 -11.49
C SER A 341 -3.97 -31.01 -11.34
N SER A 342 -4.69 -30.85 -12.46
CA SER A 342 -6.10 -30.48 -12.49
C SER A 342 -6.98 -31.47 -11.74
N GLY A 343 -7.96 -30.98 -10.97
CA GLY A 343 -8.91 -31.81 -10.23
C GLY A 343 -8.37 -32.43 -8.93
N SER A 344 -7.08 -32.29 -8.64
CA SER A 344 -6.49 -32.80 -7.40
C SER A 344 -6.83 -31.92 -6.19
N ASN A 345 -6.96 -32.55 -5.03
CA ASN A 345 -7.05 -31.87 -3.72
C ASN A 345 -5.79 -32.19 -2.93
N VAL A 346 -4.93 -31.20 -2.71
CA VAL A 346 -3.62 -31.40 -2.07
C VAL A 346 -3.57 -30.58 -0.79
N ARG A 347 -3.30 -31.25 0.34
CA ARG A 347 -3.03 -30.59 1.63
C ARG A 347 -1.59 -30.83 2.05
N LEU A 348 -0.84 -29.77 2.30
CA LEU A 348 0.54 -29.81 2.78
C LEU A 348 0.74 -28.75 3.87
N SER A 349 1.65 -28.98 4.80
CA SER A 349 2.06 -27.95 5.74
C SER A 349 2.99 -26.96 5.04
N THR A 350 4.13 -27.43 4.51
CA THR A 350 5.10 -26.56 3.84
C THR A 350 5.42 -27.09 2.45
N VAL A 351 5.47 -26.19 1.48
CA VAL A 351 6.11 -26.43 0.18
C VAL A 351 7.30 -25.49 0.07
N TYR A 352 8.49 -26.03 -0.17
CA TYR A 352 9.68 -25.26 -0.53
C TYR A 352 10.23 -25.78 -1.86
N ALA A 353 10.06 -25.00 -2.92
CA ALA A 353 10.52 -25.33 -4.27
C ALA A 353 11.67 -24.42 -4.74
N LYS A 354 12.65 -25.02 -5.42
CA LYS A 354 13.79 -24.33 -6.07
C LYS A 354 13.70 -24.26 -7.60
N GLY A 355 12.81 -25.06 -8.22
CA GLY A 355 12.59 -25.08 -9.67
C GLY A 355 11.36 -24.30 -10.13
N GLN A 356 10.88 -24.61 -11.33
CA GLN A 356 9.60 -24.10 -11.84
C GLN A 356 8.46 -24.57 -10.93
N THR A 357 7.53 -23.68 -10.61
CA THR A 357 6.38 -24.00 -9.76
C THR A 357 5.06 -23.76 -10.50
N GLN A 358 4.23 -24.80 -10.60
CA GLN A 358 2.93 -24.75 -11.26
C GLN A 358 1.83 -25.28 -10.35
N LEU A 359 0.97 -24.40 -9.84
CA LEU A 359 -0.13 -24.80 -8.96
C LEU A 359 -1.43 -24.90 -9.76
N LYS A 360 -1.96 -26.12 -9.87
CA LYS A 360 -3.24 -26.46 -10.50
C LYS A 360 -4.05 -27.35 -9.55
N GLY A 361 -5.36 -27.46 -9.79
CA GLY A 361 -6.19 -28.37 -9.02
C GLY A 361 -7.52 -27.76 -8.65
N ASN A 362 -8.28 -28.47 -7.82
CA ASN A 362 -9.53 -27.97 -7.27
C ASN A 362 -9.27 -27.21 -5.97
N LEU A 363 -8.50 -27.81 -5.05
CA LEU A 363 -8.06 -27.19 -3.80
C LEU A 363 -6.59 -27.55 -3.53
N LEU A 364 -5.74 -26.54 -3.39
CA LEU A 364 -4.42 -26.67 -2.80
C LEU A 364 -4.41 -25.91 -1.49
N ASP A 365 -4.17 -26.59 -0.38
CA ASP A 365 -4.26 -26.05 0.98
C ASP A 365 -2.90 -26.16 1.65
N LEU A 366 -2.27 -25.02 1.90
CA LEU A 366 -0.91 -24.86 2.38
C LEU A 366 -0.90 -24.03 3.66
N GLU A 367 0.02 -24.34 4.59
CA GLU A 367 0.37 -23.40 5.65
C GLU A 367 1.44 -22.42 5.15
N ASN A 368 2.53 -22.94 4.57
CA ASN A 368 3.63 -22.13 4.03
C ASN A 368 3.95 -22.50 2.57
N LEU A 369 4.17 -21.48 1.74
CA LEU A 369 4.67 -21.60 0.38
C LEU A 369 5.96 -20.80 0.23
N TYR A 370 7.05 -21.48 -0.08
CA TYR A 370 8.34 -20.91 -0.39
C TYR A 370 8.77 -21.31 -1.81
N VAL A 371 8.98 -20.33 -2.66
CA VAL A 371 9.52 -20.52 -4.01
C VAL A 371 10.75 -19.63 -4.13
N ASP A 372 11.93 -20.22 -4.11
CA ASP A 372 13.20 -19.51 -4.26
C ASP A 372 13.87 -19.99 -5.55
N SER A 373 13.49 -19.39 -6.66
CA SER A 373 13.76 -19.89 -8.00
C SER A 373 14.09 -18.75 -8.96
N ASN A 374 14.82 -19.07 -10.03
CA ASN A 374 14.99 -18.19 -11.18
C ASN A 374 14.10 -18.62 -12.38
N GLN A 375 13.14 -19.52 -12.15
CA GLN A 375 12.19 -20.02 -13.14
C GLN A 375 10.78 -19.60 -12.78
N SER A 376 9.82 -19.75 -13.71
CA SER A 376 8.46 -19.23 -13.58
C SER A 376 7.64 -19.84 -12.43
N PHE A 377 6.81 -19.01 -11.82
CA PHE A 377 5.69 -19.41 -10.97
C PHE A 377 4.36 -19.21 -11.71
N SER A 378 3.43 -20.15 -11.59
CA SER A 378 2.12 -20.01 -12.23
C SER A 378 1.02 -20.71 -11.47
N THR A 379 -0.20 -20.18 -11.64
CA THR A 379 -1.42 -20.90 -11.32
C THR A 379 -2.27 -21.03 -12.57
N SER A 380 -3.04 -22.11 -12.68
CA SER A 380 -3.96 -22.26 -13.80
C SER A 380 -5.22 -23.03 -13.38
N GLN A 381 -6.34 -22.70 -14.05
CA GLN A 381 -7.67 -23.30 -13.86
C GLN A 381 -8.41 -22.78 -12.61
N ASN A 382 -9.73 -22.94 -12.58
CA ASN A 382 -10.65 -22.32 -11.62
C ASN A 382 -10.62 -22.91 -10.19
N GLY A 383 -9.45 -23.35 -9.71
CA GLY A 383 -9.25 -23.87 -8.36
C GLY A 383 -8.95 -22.80 -7.32
N ILE A 384 -8.81 -23.24 -6.07
CA ILE A 384 -8.40 -22.38 -4.95
C ILE A 384 -7.04 -22.86 -4.42
N VAL A 385 -6.08 -21.94 -4.36
CA VAL A 385 -4.83 -22.09 -3.60
C VAL A 385 -5.00 -21.31 -2.30
N ARG A 386 -5.08 -22.00 -1.16
CA ARG A 386 -5.12 -21.39 0.18
C ARG A 386 -3.75 -21.48 0.82
N ILE A 387 -3.30 -20.36 1.38
CA ILE A 387 -2.04 -20.28 2.11
C ILE A 387 -2.33 -19.57 3.42
N SER A 388 -2.29 -20.28 4.54
CA SER A 388 -2.73 -19.74 5.83
C SER A 388 -1.66 -18.97 6.61
N SER A 389 -0.40 -19.05 6.20
CA SER A 389 0.72 -18.36 6.84
C SER A 389 1.60 -17.62 5.82
N ASN A 390 2.84 -18.06 5.59
CA ASN A 390 3.78 -17.32 4.76
C ASN A 390 3.68 -17.73 3.29
N SER A 391 3.64 -16.75 2.39
CA SER A 391 3.86 -16.93 0.95
C SER A 391 5.04 -16.08 0.51
N LEU A 392 6.17 -16.72 0.23
CA LEU A 392 7.39 -16.05 -0.24
C LEU A 392 7.74 -16.60 -1.61
N VAL A 393 7.72 -15.75 -2.63
CA VAL A 393 7.89 -16.16 -4.03
C VAL A 393 8.92 -15.26 -4.72
N LYS A 394 10.08 -15.82 -5.02
CA LYS A 394 11.14 -15.22 -5.85
C LYS A 394 11.27 -16.02 -7.14
N THR A 395 11.14 -15.35 -8.28
CA THR A 395 10.99 -15.99 -9.59
C THR A 395 11.36 -15.06 -10.75
N SER A 396 11.59 -15.62 -11.94
CA SER A 396 11.74 -14.85 -13.18
C SER A 396 10.42 -14.23 -13.67
N SER A 397 9.30 -14.92 -13.45
CA SER A 397 7.99 -14.52 -13.97
C SER A 397 6.85 -15.17 -13.19
N VAL A 398 5.75 -14.44 -13.05
CA VAL A 398 4.50 -14.93 -12.47
C VAL A 398 3.39 -14.85 -13.52
N SER A 399 2.69 -15.96 -13.76
CA SER A 399 1.55 -16.02 -14.68
C SER A 399 0.33 -16.62 -13.98
N LEU A 400 -0.68 -15.80 -13.76
CA LEU A 400 -1.93 -16.16 -13.08
C LEU A 400 -3.10 -15.89 -14.03
N SER A 401 -3.82 -16.95 -14.45
CA SER A 401 -4.84 -16.82 -15.50
C SER A 401 -6.27 -17.00 -15.02
N SER A 402 -6.52 -17.80 -13.99
CA SER A 402 -7.84 -17.96 -13.37
C SER A 402 -7.74 -18.61 -11.97
N GLY A 403 -8.88 -18.73 -11.28
CA GLY A 403 -8.95 -19.29 -9.94
C GLY A 403 -8.72 -18.26 -8.84
N THR A 404 -8.53 -18.73 -7.61
CA THR A 404 -8.33 -17.90 -6.42
C THR A 404 -7.04 -18.29 -5.71
N ILE A 405 -6.19 -17.32 -5.39
CA ILE A 405 -5.17 -17.43 -4.35
C ILE A 405 -5.70 -16.70 -3.13
N ASP A 406 -5.87 -17.40 -2.01
CA ASP A 406 -6.39 -16.86 -0.76
C ASP A 406 -5.33 -17.00 0.34
N PHE A 407 -4.81 -15.86 0.78
CA PHE A 407 -3.76 -15.79 1.80
C PHE A 407 -4.29 -15.78 3.24
N GLN A 408 -5.61 -15.81 3.43
CA GLN A 408 -6.26 -15.96 4.74
C GLN A 408 -5.74 -15.01 5.84
N ASN A 409 -5.31 -13.79 5.48
CA ASN A 409 -4.71 -12.84 6.40
C ASN A 409 -3.42 -13.36 7.09
N GLY A 410 -2.64 -14.19 6.38
CA GLY A 410 -1.35 -14.66 6.87
C GLY A 410 -0.37 -13.50 7.14
N PRO A 411 0.69 -13.73 7.92
CA PRO A 411 1.56 -12.65 8.39
C PRO A 411 2.51 -12.08 7.32
N LYS A 412 2.78 -12.80 6.22
CA LYS A 412 3.70 -12.36 5.15
C LYS A 412 3.29 -12.89 3.77
N GLN A 413 3.08 -11.99 2.82
CA GLN A 413 2.87 -12.31 1.40
C GLN A 413 3.85 -11.49 0.55
N GLN A 414 4.87 -12.11 0.00
CA GLN A 414 5.93 -11.41 -0.74
C GLN A 414 6.18 -12.04 -2.12
N PHE A 415 6.19 -11.19 -3.13
CA PHE A 415 6.54 -11.54 -4.50
C PHE A 415 7.73 -10.68 -4.95
N GLU A 416 8.83 -11.33 -5.36
CA GLU A 416 9.99 -10.71 -5.98
C GLU A 416 10.16 -11.32 -7.38
N VAL A 417 9.72 -10.58 -8.40
CA VAL A 417 9.62 -11.04 -9.78
C VAL A 417 10.58 -10.25 -10.66
N SER A 418 11.64 -10.87 -11.16
CA SER A 418 12.64 -10.12 -11.94
C SER A 418 12.10 -9.62 -13.30
N GLY A 419 11.15 -10.36 -13.88
CA GLY A 419 10.45 -10.00 -15.12
C GLY A 419 9.02 -9.56 -14.85
N THR A 420 8.07 -10.23 -15.49
CA THR A 420 6.65 -9.86 -15.45
C THR A 420 5.86 -10.69 -14.45
N MET A 421 5.06 -10.02 -13.61
CA MET A 421 3.92 -10.59 -12.91
C MET A 421 2.65 -10.23 -13.67
N SER A 422 1.96 -11.24 -14.21
CA SER A 422 0.78 -11.07 -15.06
C SER A 422 -0.44 -11.78 -14.50
N LEU A 423 -1.53 -11.04 -14.35
CA LEU A 423 -2.86 -11.52 -13.99
C LEU A 423 -3.77 -11.41 -15.23
N SER A 424 -3.64 -12.33 -16.17
CA SER A 424 -4.19 -12.18 -17.53
C SER A 424 -5.64 -12.63 -17.70
N GLY A 425 -6.29 -13.14 -16.65
CA GLY A 425 -7.72 -13.46 -16.65
C GLY A 425 -8.35 -13.12 -15.30
N ASN A 426 -9.58 -13.57 -15.05
CA ASN A 426 -10.35 -13.27 -13.82
C ASN A 426 -9.82 -13.98 -12.56
N VAL A 427 -8.50 -14.03 -12.39
CA VAL A 427 -7.86 -14.55 -11.19
C VAL A 427 -8.11 -13.61 -10.02
N ILE A 428 -8.34 -14.18 -8.85
CA ILE A 428 -8.55 -13.44 -7.60
C ILE A 428 -7.39 -13.73 -6.66
N ILE A 429 -6.65 -12.70 -6.27
CA ILE A 429 -5.74 -12.72 -5.12
C ILE A 429 -6.49 -12.09 -3.95
N ASN A 430 -6.67 -12.83 -2.87
CA ASN A 430 -7.50 -12.41 -1.74
C ASN A 430 -6.77 -12.56 -0.40
N GLY A 431 -7.25 -11.84 0.61
CA GLY A 431 -6.83 -12.04 2.00
C GLY A 431 -5.39 -11.63 2.28
N ILE A 432 -4.84 -10.67 1.52
CA ILE A 432 -3.51 -10.12 1.79
C ILE A 432 -3.54 -9.37 3.13
N GLY A 433 -2.76 -9.84 4.11
CA GLY A 433 -2.58 -9.17 5.39
C GLY A 433 -1.39 -8.20 5.37
N LYS A 434 -0.20 -8.69 5.00
CA LYS A 434 1.02 -7.87 4.86
C LYS A 434 1.74 -8.25 3.58
N GLY A 435 1.43 -7.50 2.52
CA GLY A 435 1.85 -7.75 1.14
C GLY A 435 3.02 -6.88 0.68
N VAL A 436 3.95 -7.49 -0.06
CA VAL A 436 4.95 -6.79 -0.87
C VAL A 436 5.00 -7.41 -2.26
N ILE A 437 4.86 -6.61 -3.31
CA ILE A 437 5.05 -7.04 -4.70
C ILE A 437 6.13 -6.16 -5.33
N ARG A 438 7.31 -6.74 -5.57
CA ARG A 438 8.36 -6.12 -6.37
C ARG A 438 8.47 -6.83 -7.71
N ALA A 439 8.18 -6.12 -8.79
CA ALA A 439 8.20 -6.70 -10.14
C ALA A 439 8.92 -5.81 -11.15
N GLY A 440 9.54 -6.42 -12.15
CA GLY A 440 9.94 -5.71 -13.37
C GLY A 440 8.71 -5.03 -13.97
N THR A 441 7.77 -5.84 -14.45
CA THR A 441 6.44 -5.39 -14.87
C THR A 441 5.37 -6.00 -13.99
N LEU A 442 4.43 -5.19 -13.50
CA LEU A 442 3.18 -5.68 -12.91
C LEU A 442 2.03 -5.40 -13.88
N ASN A 443 1.41 -6.45 -14.40
CA ASN A 443 0.22 -6.39 -15.24
C ASN A 443 -0.95 -7.07 -14.52
N ILE A 444 -1.91 -6.27 -14.05
CA ILE A 444 -3.13 -6.76 -13.39
C ILE A 444 -4.18 -7.21 -14.41
N GLY A 445 -4.14 -6.75 -15.66
CA GLY A 445 -4.96 -7.28 -16.75
C GLY A 445 -6.47 -7.31 -16.47
N GLN A 446 -7.01 -8.50 -16.19
CA GLN A 446 -8.41 -8.71 -15.74
C GLN A 446 -8.48 -9.34 -14.34
N GLY A 447 -7.36 -9.43 -13.65
CA GLY A 447 -7.30 -9.97 -12.30
C GLY A 447 -7.80 -9.00 -11.24
N HIS A 448 -8.01 -9.56 -10.05
CA HIS A 448 -8.53 -8.88 -8.89
C HIS A 448 -7.60 -9.10 -7.71
N ILE A 449 -7.09 -8.03 -7.10
CA ILE A 449 -6.26 -8.08 -5.88
C ILE A 449 -7.03 -7.41 -4.74
N ASN A 450 -7.33 -8.18 -3.70
CA ASN A 450 -8.11 -7.77 -2.53
C ASN A 450 -7.31 -8.02 -1.24
N LEU A 451 -7.32 -7.03 -0.35
CA LEU A 451 -6.68 -7.11 0.95
C LEU A 451 -7.66 -7.69 1.99
N ALA A 452 -7.12 -8.24 3.07
CA ALA A 452 -7.89 -8.52 4.28
C ALA A 452 -8.25 -7.22 5.01
N GLY A 453 -9.20 -7.26 5.94
CA GLY A 453 -9.51 -6.10 6.80
C GLY A 453 -8.26 -5.67 7.57
N GLY A 454 -7.88 -4.39 7.46
CA GLY A 454 -6.64 -3.85 8.03
C GLY A 454 -5.36 -4.30 7.33
N GLY A 455 -5.45 -5.02 6.21
CA GLY A 455 -4.29 -5.44 5.44
C GLY A 455 -3.56 -4.25 4.82
N LYS A 456 -2.27 -4.44 4.51
CA LYS A 456 -1.42 -3.47 3.81
C LYS A 456 -0.71 -4.14 2.63
N LEU A 457 -0.55 -3.41 1.52
CA LEU A 457 0.16 -3.87 0.33
C LEU A 457 1.06 -2.77 -0.24
N GLU A 458 2.35 -3.06 -0.28
CA GLU A 458 3.33 -2.25 -1.01
C GLU A 458 3.61 -2.87 -2.37
N VAL A 459 3.57 -2.06 -3.42
CA VAL A 459 3.88 -2.48 -4.79
C VAL A 459 5.01 -1.61 -5.34
N TYR A 460 6.05 -2.24 -5.88
CA TYR A 460 7.16 -1.57 -6.55
C TYR A 460 7.33 -2.13 -7.97
N ALA A 461 6.92 -1.35 -8.97
CA ALA A 461 7.01 -1.69 -10.39
C ALA A 461 8.18 -0.95 -11.05
N ILE A 462 9.14 -1.70 -11.59
CA ILE A 462 10.43 -1.16 -12.03
C ILE A 462 10.35 -0.59 -13.46
N THR A 463 9.74 -1.34 -14.39
CA THR A 463 9.74 -1.01 -15.82
C THR A 463 8.36 -0.64 -16.35
N ASP A 464 7.30 -1.31 -15.89
CA ASP A 464 5.94 -1.06 -16.37
C ASP A 464 4.88 -1.44 -15.31
N PHE A 465 3.80 -0.70 -15.27
CA PHE A 465 2.62 -0.99 -14.45
C PHE A 465 1.36 -0.83 -15.32
N ASP A 466 0.56 -1.88 -15.40
CA ASP A 466 -0.64 -1.94 -16.24
C ASP A 466 -1.79 -2.58 -15.47
N MET A 467 -2.95 -1.93 -15.44
CA MET A 467 -4.16 -2.47 -14.82
C MET A 467 -5.14 -3.13 -15.81
N GLY A 468 -4.82 -3.10 -17.11
CA GLY A 468 -5.64 -3.68 -18.17
C GLY A 468 -7.04 -3.05 -18.29
N ALA A 469 -7.95 -3.71 -19.01
CA ALA A 469 -9.27 -3.13 -19.34
C ALA A 469 -10.36 -3.30 -18.26
N GLY A 470 -10.06 -3.98 -17.15
CA GLY A 470 -11.05 -4.27 -16.11
C GLY A 470 -10.49 -4.81 -14.79
N GLY A 471 -9.17 -4.80 -14.61
CA GLY A 471 -8.55 -5.25 -13.38
C GLY A 471 -8.95 -4.41 -12.16
N THR A 472 -8.92 -5.04 -10.99
CA THR A 472 -9.20 -4.34 -9.73
C THR A 472 -8.06 -4.50 -8.73
N LEU A 473 -7.71 -3.41 -8.06
CA LEU A 473 -6.73 -3.40 -6.98
C LEU A 473 -7.32 -2.66 -5.79
N ASN A 474 -7.57 -3.41 -4.71
CA ASN A 474 -8.13 -2.90 -3.46
C ASN A 474 -9.47 -2.16 -3.63
N ASN A 475 -10.28 -2.55 -4.61
CA ASN A 475 -11.54 -1.88 -4.91
C ASN A 475 -12.47 -1.85 -3.67
N GLY A 476 -12.74 -0.65 -3.17
CA GLY A 476 -13.58 -0.42 -1.99
C GLY A 476 -12.91 -0.65 -0.64
N GLY A 477 -11.59 -0.85 -0.60
CA GLY A 477 -10.80 -0.88 0.64
C GLY A 477 -10.37 0.52 1.10
N GLU A 478 -9.49 0.58 2.09
CA GLU A 478 -8.96 1.84 2.62
C GLU A 478 -7.92 2.45 1.66
N VAL A 479 -7.92 3.78 1.55
CA VAL A 479 -7.06 4.54 0.62
C VAL A 479 -5.57 4.46 0.99
N ASP A 480 -5.26 4.32 2.28
CA ASP A 480 -3.90 4.20 2.79
C ASP A 480 -3.38 2.74 2.82
N ALA A 481 -4.20 1.76 2.39
CA ALA A 481 -3.86 0.35 2.47
C ALA A 481 -2.95 -0.13 1.33
N VAL A 482 -2.97 0.56 0.18
CA VAL A 482 -2.15 0.21 -0.99
C VAL A 482 -1.33 1.39 -1.44
N ARG A 483 -0.02 1.18 -1.58
CA ARG A 483 0.89 2.13 -2.25
C ARG A 483 1.57 1.46 -3.44
N VAL A 484 1.37 2.04 -4.62
CA VAL A 484 2.02 1.62 -5.87
C VAL A 484 3.11 2.63 -6.22
N SER A 485 4.36 2.19 -6.11
CA SER A 485 5.55 2.95 -6.52
C SER A 485 5.97 2.49 -7.92
N TYR A 486 5.82 3.37 -8.91
CA TYR A 486 6.13 3.10 -10.31
C TYR A 486 7.36 3.89 -10.77
N ALA A 487 8.47 3.19 -10.98
CA ALA A 487 9.77 3.77 -11.36
C ALA A 487 10.00 3.82 -12.89
N GLY A 488 9.12 3.18 -13.67
CA GLY A 488 9.25 3.10 -15.13
C GLY A 488 9.08 4.46 -15.81
N ALA A 489 9.52 4.53 -17.07
CA ALA A 489 9.42 5.73 -17.90
C ALA A 489 8.28 5.64 -18.93
N LYS A 490 7.66 4.46 -19.08
CA LYS A 490 6.54 4.28 -20.01
C LYS A 490 5.31 4.97 -19.43
N SER A 491 4.60 5.74 -20.25
CA SER A 491 3.35 6.41 -19.87
C SER A 491 2.40 5.42 -19.18
N LEU A 492 1.97 5.78 -17.98
CA LEU A 492 1.08 4.99 -17.15
C LEU A 492 -0.37 5.24 -17.58
N LYS A 493 -1.03 4.18 -18.06
CA LYS A 493 -2.41 4.25 -18.52
C LYS A 493 -3.35 3.61 -17.51
N LEU A 494 -4.07 4.43 -16.78
CA LEU A 494 -5.15 4.03 -15.88
C LEU A 494 -6.48 4.28 -16.60
N THR A 495 -6.72 3.48 -17.65
CA THR A 495 -7.87 3.63 -18.56
C THR A 495 -8.71 2.36 -18.64
N GLY A 496 -9.90 2.43 -19.26
CA GLY A 496 -10.80 1.29 -19.37
C GLY A 496 -11.80 1.24 -18.20
N ASN A 497 -12.17 0.04 -17.72
CA ASN A 497 -13.11 -0.14 -16.59
C ASN A 497 -12.39 -0.67 -15.34
N ILE A 498 -11.22 -0.11 -15.03
CA ILE A 498 -10.42 -0.50 -13.86
C ILE A 498 -11.01 0.07 -12.56
N ARG A 499 -10.72 -0.58 -11.44
CA ARG A 499 -11.03 -0.06 -10.09
C ARG A 499 -9.80 -0.10 -9.22
N PHE A 500 -9.38 1.04 -8.73
CA PHE A 500 -8.23 1.17 -7.84
C PHE A 500 -8.61 2.00 -6.62
N THR A 501 -8.28 1.49 -5.43
CA THR A 501 -8.27 2.30 -4.22
C THR A 501 -6.88 2.27 -3.59
N GLY A 502 -6.24 3.43 -3.48
CA GLY A 502 -4.85 3.50 -3.00
C GLY A 502 -4.10 4.74 -3.44
N ILE A 503 -2.79 4.72 -3.24
CA ILE A 503 -1.87 5.78 -3.68
C ILE A 503 -1.03 5.26 -4.83
N VAL A 504 -0.90 6.04 -5.91
CA VAL A 504 0.08 5.80 -6.96
C VAL A 504 1.15 6.88 -6.89
N HIS A 505 2.40 6.49 -6.65
CA HIS A 505 3.57 7.36 -6.70
C HIS A 505 4.40 7.02 -7.93
N ILE A 506 4.52 7.99 -8.85
CA ILE A 506 5.10 7.82 -10.17
C ILE A 506 6.37 8.66 -10.24
N GLN A 507 7.50 8.01 -10.52
CA GLN A 507 8.78 8.69 -10.48
C GLN A 507 8.96 9.73 -11.60
N ARG A 508 8.53 9.39 -12.83
CA ARG A 508 8.85 10.19 -14.03
C ARG A 508 7.96 9.96 -15.25
N ALA A 509 7.04 9.00 -15.20
CA ALA A 509 6.19 8.70 -16.36
C ALA A 509 5.03 9.69 -16.45
N ASP A 510 4.67 10.06 -17.68
CA ASP A 510 3.39 10.74 -17.93
C ASP A 510 2.22 9.82 -17.57
N VAL A 511 1.10 10.42 -17.18
CA VAL A 511 -0.06 9.70 -16.65
C VAL A 511 -1.29 10.00 -17.49
N ASP A 512 -1.96 8.95 -17.96
CA ASP A 512 -3.27 9.05 -18.60
C ASP A 512 -4.31 8.32 -17.74
N VAL A 513 -5.23 9.09 -17.15
CA VAL A 513 -6.40 8.57 -16.46
C VAL A 513 -7.62 8.81 -17.32
N GLY A 514 -8.42 7.76 -17.55
CA GLY A 514 -9.71 7.97 -18.18
C GLY A 514 -10.54 6.76 -18.53
N GLY A 515 -11.46 6.94 -19.48
CA GLY A 515 -12.48 5.94 -19.80
C GLY A 515 -13.55 5.86 -18.70
N SER A 516 -13.80 4.66 -18.18
CA SER A 516 -14.73 4.39 -17.07
C SER A 516 -13.97 3.91 -15.82
N ALA A 517 -12.69 4.26 -15.71
CA ALA A 517 -11.86 3.90 -14.57
C ALA A 517 -12.43 4.55 -13.30
N GLN A 518 -12.35 3.87 -12.16
CA GLN A 518 -12.69 4.40 -10.85
C GLN A 518 -11.44 4.37 -9.98
N ILE A 519 -10.88 5.54 -9.64
CA ILE A 519 -9.62 5.67 -8.91
C ILE A 519 -9.84 6.41 -7.61
N ASN A 520 -10.23 5.69 -6.56
CA ASN A 520 -10.39 6.26 -5.22
C ASN A 520 -9.01 6.42 -4.57
N GLY A 521 -8.40 7.59 -4.68
CA GLY A 521 -7.13 7.85 -3.99
C GLY A 521 -6.30 9.00 -4.55
N LEU A 522 -5.00 8.94 -4.28
CA LEU A 522 -4.03 9.99 -4.59
C LEU A 522 -3.08 9.57 -5.72
N VAL A 523 -2.88 10.47 -6.68
CA VAL A 523 -1.84 10.36 -7.70
C VAL A 523 -0.72 11.35 -7.38
N ILE A 524 0.46 10.83 -7.09
CA ILE A 524 1.70 11.60 -6.92
C ILE A 524 2.53 11.40 -8.19
N SER A 525 2.81 12.47 -8.93
CA SER A 525 3.48 12.37 -10.23
C SER A 525 4.71 13.26 -10.33
N GLY A 526 5.85 12.64 -10.64
CA GLY A 526 7.06 13.32 -11.16
C GLY A 526 7.14 13.34 -12.69
N GLY A 527 6.06 12.97 -13.40
CA GLY A 527 5.97 13.07 -14.85
C GLY A 527 5.83 14.50 -15.35
N GLN A 528 5.93 14.73 -16.66
CA GLN A 528 5.73 16.07 -17.23
C GLN A 528 4.24 16.42 -17.35
N THR A 529 3.41 15.40 -17.59
CA THR A 529 1.98 15.57 -17.81
C THR A 529 1.13 14.56 -17.05
N VAL A 530 -0.03 15.05 -16.57
CA VAL A 530 -1.10 14.23 -16.01
C VAL A 530 -2.38 14.57 -16.78
N ASN A 531 -2.88 13.64 -17.57
CA ASN A 531 -4.08 13.80 -18.38
C ASN A 531 -5.25 13.07 -17.73
N LEU A 532 -6.30 13.82 -17.39
CA LEU A 532 -7.55 13.30 -16.86
C LEU A 532 -8.64 13.51 -17.93
N THR A 533 -9.14 12.41 -18.49
CA THR A 533 -10.14 12.42 -19.57
C THR A 533 -11.24 11.41 -19.28
N GLY A 534 -12.43 11.54 -19.91
CA GLY A 534 -13.50 10.54 -19.75
C GLY A 534 -14.77 11.09 -19.08
N ASP A 535 -15.69 10.18 -18.76
CA ASP A 535 -17.01 10.50 -18.20
C ASP A 535 -17.01 10.48 -16.65
N GLN A 536 -18.11 10.92 -16.03
CA GLN A 536 -18.32 11.29 -14.61
C GLN A 536 -17.95 10.25 -13.53
N LEU A 537 -17.35 9.11 -13.87
CA LEU A 537 -17.02 8.02 -12.94
C LEU A 537 -15.53 7.88 -12.62
N ALA A 538 -14.64 8.63 -13.30
CA ALA A 538 -13.25 8.75 -12.88
C ALA A 538 -13.15 9.63 -11.63
N ASN A 539 -13.59 9.11 -10.48
CA ASN A 539 -13.50 9.75 -9.18
C ASN A 539 -12.05 9.80 -8.69
N VAL A 540 -11.16 10.52 -9.38
CA VAL A 540 -9.81 10.81 -8.85
C VAL A 540 -10.00 11.76 -7.67
N ILE A 541 -9.49 11.39 -6.49
CA ILE A 541 -9.71 12.18 -5.29
C ILE A 541 -8.69 13.32 -5.20
N ALA A 542 -7.40 13.02 -5.36
CA ALA A 542 -6.37 14.07 -5.38
C ALA A 542 -5.27 13.82 -6.40
N VAL A 543 -4.71 14.93 -6.91
CA VAL A 543 -3.53 14.94 -7.78
C VAL A 543 -2.47 15.84 -7.17
N TYR A 544 -1.31 15.27 -6.87
CA TYR A 544 -0.12 15.98 -6.41
C TYR A 544 0.99 15.85 -7.46
N ALA A 545 1.16 16.89 -8.27
CA ALA A 545 2.06 16.87 -9.41
C ALA A 545 2.73 18.25 -9.59
N PRO A 546 3.46 18.75 -8.56
CA PRO A 546 3.89 20.15 -8.44
C PRO A 546 4.74 20.65 -9.61
N ASP A 547 5.42 19.75 -10.33
CA ASP A 547 6.28 20.08 -11.47
C ASP A 547 5.63 19.73 -12.83
N SER A 548 4.35 19.35 -12.84
CA SER A 548 3.66 18.83 -14.03
C SER A 548 2.60 19.79 -14.58
N THR A 549 2.28 19.62 -15.86
CA THR A 549 1.01 20.13 -16.43
C THR A 549 -0.10 19.11 -16.22
N VAL A 550 -1.16 19.51 -15.51
CA VAL A 550 -2.39 18.72 -15.34
C VAL A 550 -3.41 19.18 -16.37
N ASN A 551 -3.83 18.27 -17.25
CA ASN A 551 -4.87 18.50 -18.25
C ASN A 551 -6.15 17.78 -17.84
N ILE A 552 -7.28 18.49 -17.71
CA ILE A 552 -8.59 17.91 -17.41
C ILE A 552 -9.53 18.20 -18.57
N GLY A 553 -9.95 17.15 -19.29
CA GLY A 553 -10.72 17.29 -20.52
C GLY A 553 -12.03 16.52 -20.54
N GLY A 554 -12.93 16.91 -21.44
CA GLY A 554 -14.21 16.23 -21.62
C GLY A 554 -15.17 16.49 -20.47
N SER A 555 -15.58 15.46 -19.75
CA SER A 555 -16.48 15.54 -18.59
C SER A 555 -15.83 14.99 -17.31
N ALA A 556 -14.50 14.92 -17.28
CA ALA A 556 -13.74 14.38 -16.16
C ALA A 556 -13.95 15.20 -14.89
N GLN A 557 -14.00 14.54 -13.74
CA GLN A 557 -14.20 15.17 -12.44
C GLN A 557 -13.10 14.77 -11.47
N VAL A 558 -12.55 15.73 -10.74
CA VAL A 558 -11.65 15.51 -9.59
C VAL A 558 -12.41 15.93 -8.34
N ARG A 559 -12.42 15.08 -7.30
CA ARG A 559 -13.11 15.33 -6.03
C ARG A 559 -12.08 15.40 -4.89
N GLY A 560 -11.53 16.58 -4.67
CA GLY A 560 -10.49 16.86 -3.68
C GLY A 560 -9.62 18.01 -4.16
N ALA A 561 -8.30 17.82 -4.16
CA ALA A 561 -7.34 18.88 -4.47
C ALA A 561 -6.38 18.53 -5.62
N VAL A 562 -6.02 19.55 -6.40
CA VAL A 562 -5.00 19.48 -7.45
C VAL A 562 -3.87 20.46 -7.13
N VAL A 563 -2.65 19.95 -7.04
CA VAL A 563 -1.42 20.73 -6.92
C VAL A 563 -0.57 20.48 -8.16
N SER A 564 -0.25 21.53 -8.93
CA SER A 564 0.56 21.38 -10.14
C SER A 564 1.40 22.61 -10.53
N ASP A 565 2.23 22.52 -11.57
CA ASP A 565 2.85 23.71 -12.17
C ASP A 565 1.78 24.47 -12.99
N ARG A 566 1.06 23.72 -13.82
CA ARG A 566 0.02 24.25 -14.71
C ARG A 566 -1.24 23.41 -14.61
N LEU A 567 -2.40 24.05 -14.69
CA LEU A 567 -3.70 23.40 -14.87
C LEU A 567 -4.37 23.89 -16.15
N ILE A 568 -4.82 22.96 -16.99
CA ILE A 568 -5.61 23.25 -18.19
C ILE A 568 -6.88 22.40 -18.15
N ALA A 569 -8.03 23.02 -17.87
CA ALA A 569 -9.33 22.36 -17.86
C ALA A 569 -10.22 22.82 -19.03
N THR A 570 -10.75 21.86 -19.78
CA THR A 570 -11.53 22.11 -21.00
C THR A 570 -12.83 21.30 -21.04
N GLY A 571 -13.81 21.74 -21.84
CA GLY A 571 -15.09 21.04 -21.97
C GLY A 571 -15.99 21.29 -20.76
N ASN A 572 -16.48 20.22 -20.12
CA ASN A 572 -17.27 20.23 -18.89
C ASN A 572 -16.48 19.67 -17.70
N ALA A 573 -15.14 19.76 -17.75
CA ALA A 573 -14.26 19.32 -16.67
C ALA A 573 -14.61 19.96 -15.32
N LYS A 574 -14.45 19.23 -14.23
CA LYS A 574 -14.78 19.70 -12.89
C LYS A 574 -13.70 19.37 -11.87
N VAL A 575 -13.33 20.32 -11.02
CA VAL A 575 -12.60 20.06 -9.77
C VAL A 575 -13.49 20.50 -8.63
N VAL A 576 -13.78 19.62 -7.69
CA VAL A 576 -14.66 19.87 -6.53
C VAL A 576 -13.84 19.70 -5.27
N TYR A 577 -13.71 20.75 -4.49
CA TYR A 577 -13.03 20.67 -3.20
C TYR A 577 -13.86 19.86 -2.20
N GLU A 578 -13.20 18.97 -1.46
CA GLU A 578 -13.79 18.22 -0.36
C GLU A 578 -13.04 18.54 0.94
N THR A 579 -13.77 18.84 2.00
CA THR A 579 -13.19 19.39 3.25
C THR A 579 -12.41 18.36 4.05
N ASP A 580 -12.68 17.07 3.84
CA ASP A 580 -11.99 15.93 4.46
C ASP A 580 -10.70 15.54 3.74
N ILE A 581 -10.29 16.29 2.70
CA ILE A 581 -9.09 15.96 1.91
C ILE A 581 -7.80 15.99 2.75
N GLU A 582 -7.70 16.90 3.72
CA GLU A 582 -6.55 17.01 4.62
C GLU A 582 -6.50 15.84 5.61
N GLU A 583 -7.66 15.31 6.02
CA GLU A 583 -7.75 14.10 6.87
C GLU A 583 -7.48 12.84 6.04
N THR A 584 -7.94 12.81 4.79
CA THR A 584 -7.77 11.66 3.88
C THR A 584 -6.32 11.54 3.37
N PHE A 585 -5.66 12.66 3.09
CA PHE A 585 -4.27 12.73 2.63
C PHE A 585 -3.44 13.67 3.49
N PRO A 586 -3.12 13.27 4.73
CA PRO A 586 -2.22 14.05 5.54
C PRO A 586 -0.82 14.03 4.91
N PRO A 587 0.02 15.04 5.15
CA PRO A 587 1.30 15.20 4.46
C PRO A 587 2.25 13.99 4.57
N GLU A 588 2.18 13.24 5.67
CA GLU A 588 2.95 12.01 5.86
C GLU A 588 2.60 10.96 4.81
N LEU A 589 1.33 10.88 4.42
CA LEU A 589 0.84 9.94 3.43
C LEU A 589 1.42 10.23 2.04
N ILE A 590 1.74 11.50 1.76
CA ILE A 590 2.34 11.95 0.49
C ILE A 590 3.83 11.66 0.44
N GLY A 591 4.48 11.40 1.58
CA GLY A 591 5.93 11.29 1.65
C GLY A 591 6.61 12.65 1.66
N LEU A 592 5.86 13.73 1.94
CA LEU A 592 6.39 15.05 2.27
C LEU A 592 6.68 15.09 3.75
N VAL A 593 7.62 14.23 4.11
CA VAL A 593 8.24 14.19 5.41
C VAL A 593 9.55 14.93 5.22
N GLY A 594 9.78 16.00 5.99
CA GLY A 594 11.06 16.69 5.97
C GLY A 594 12.15 15.74 6.47
N GLY A 595 12.78 14.95 5.58
CA GLY A 595 13.99 14.14 5.82
C GLY A 595 13.98 13.15 6.99
N GLY A 596 12.92 13.07 7.80
CA GLY A 596 12.84 12.27 9.00
C GLY A 596 11.89 11.11 8.78
N GLN A 597 12.36 10.03 8.18
CA GLN A 597 11.72 8.76 8.47
C GLN A 597 11.78 8.53 9.99
N GLY A 598 10.65 8.66 10.67
CA GLY A 598 10.33 7.69 11.69
C GLY A 598 9.80 6.46 10.95
N GLU A 599 10.51 5.34 11.02
CA GLU A 599 9.86 4.05 10.84
C GLU A 599 8.63 4.03 11.75
N ILE A 600 7.44 3.85 11.17
CA ILE A 600 6.30 3.38 11.95
C ILE A 600 6.56 1.89 12.19
N ASP A 601 7.44 1.60 13.15
CA ASP A 601 7.41 0.33 13.86
C ASP A 601 6.17 0.38 14.78
N ALA A 602 4.99 0.23 14.17
CA ALA A 602 3.79 -0.13 14.89
C ALA A 602 3.95 -1.59 15.38
N GLU A 603 4.78 -1.77 16.39
CA GLU A 603 4.78 -2.97 17.21
C GLU A 603 3.54 -2.91 18.10
N ILE A 604 2.41 -3.38 17.57
CA ILE A 604 1.19 -3.58 18.35
C ILE A 604 1.40 -4.84 19.19
N TRP A 605 1.75 -4.64 20.46
CA TRP A 605 1.74 -5.69 21.47
C TRP A 605 0.44 -5.61 22.26
N SER A 606 -0.42 -6.63 22.15
CA SER A 606 -1.48 -6.87 23.11
C SER A 606 -0.96 -7.79 24.22
N ARG A 607 -1.15 -7.41 25.48
CA ARG A 607 -1.12 -8.36 26.61
C ARG A 607 -2.47 -8.41 27.29
#